data_AF-A0A1F8TE42-F1
#
_entry.id   AF-A0A1F8TE42-F1
#
_cell.length_a   1.000
_cell.length_b   1.000
_cell.length_c   1.000
_cell.angle_alpha   90.00
_cell.angle_beta   90.00
_cell.angle_gamma   90.00
#
_symmetry.space_group_name_H-M   'P 1'
#
loop_
_entity.id
_entity.type
_entity.pdbx_description
1 polymer ?
#
loop_
_entity_poly.entity_id
_entity_poly.type
_entity_poly.pdbx_seq_one_letter_code
_entity_poly.pdbx_strand_id
1 'polypeptide(L)'
;MILIACVIGAAVAGFFYLRRNQAAAGQPTVAYILDTSPRMNEPAEGGTRLAIAQSVLSEIVRPASPDVSAGLRVFGSGAVDVSCEDTQLLVPFAQANQSAIADELVGLKAGPSSDSALAQAMIAAIRDLSSTGGPHSLVVVTGGSDSCNPESGALIAQEAERAGIDLRTYVIGFQVPQEEAQAIKSMVEDAPGASYLPASNEDTLRAFLTSIQHDIDEPSQSTTTFQPETACDHPYFPLRQGATWSYSGSGFSYTWIVTGVSGDLSNASASVAMDFEGGSFVYDWTCSGDGVQFFELANMSLDQLGSFEFSMTSQSGSPLLPGDQFQPGASWTSSYTQTLTGAVEGISVDFTAVVDESHTAGDRQTLTTGLGTFDVIPVHTTSTVSSTSDFGSFTTTSESTIWYAEGVGIVRLESSSEGSTYTSELDNYFVP
;
A
#
# COMPACT_ATOMS: atom_id res chain seq x y z
N MET A 1 31.10 -40.43 45.70
CA MET A 1 29.83 -40.79 46.36
C MET A 1 28.98 -39.53 46.44
N ILE A 2 27.78 -39.56 45.83
CA ILE A 2 26.56 -38.81 46.25
C ILE A 2 26.60 -37.28 45.99
N LEU A 3 25.62 -36.60 45.39
CA LEU A 3 24.42 -36.93 44.61
C LEU A 3 23.86 -35.59 44.06
N ILE A 4 23.12 -35.70 42.97
CA ILE A 4 22.02 -34.88 42.45
C ILE A 4 21.22 -34.09 43.50
N ALA A 5 20.89 -32.81 43.23
CA ALA A 5 19.54 -32.19 43.30
C ALA A 5 19.59 -30.66 43.52
N CYS A 6 19.07 -29.88 42.56
CA CYS A 6 18.16 -28.72 42.75
C CYS A 6 18.02 -27.93 41.44
N VAL A 7 17.50 -28.61 40.42
CA VAL A 7 16.68 -27.98 39.39
C VAL A 7 15.26 -28.06 39.94
N ILE A 8 14.63 -26.91 40.21
CA ILE A 8 13.20 -26.60 40.42
C ILE A 8 13.21 -25.33 41.29
N GLY A 9 13.05 -24.16 40.67
CA GLY A 9 13.04 -22.90 41.41
C GLY A 9 12.84 -21.63 40.57
N ALA A 10 13.03 -21.67 39.25
CA ALA A 10 12.92 -20.49 38.38
C ALA A 10 11.89 -20.61 37.25
N ALA A 11 11.04 -21.65 37.25
CA ALA A 11 10.09 -21.90 36.16
C ALA A 11 8.65 -21.40 36.43
N VAL A 12 8.36 -20.82 37.61
CA VAL A 12 6.98 -20.44 38.00
C VAL A 12 6.74 -18.92 37.99
N ALA A 13 7.80 -18.10 37.99
CA ALA A 13 7.66 -16.63 37.90
C ALA A 13 7.77 -16.09 36.45
N GLY A 14 8.41 -16.84 35.54
CA GLY A 14 8.50 -16.48 34.11
C GLY A 14 7.27 -16.89 33.29
N PHE A 15 6.41 -17.78 33.80
CA PHE A 15 5.26 -18.30 33.07
C PHE A 15 4.00 -17.40 33.15
N PHE A 16 3.99 -16.42 34.06
CA PHE A 16 2.90 -15.44 34.18
C PHE A 16 3.17 -14.11 33.47
N TYR A 17 4.41 -13.82 33.08
CA TYR A 17 4.76 -12.57 32.39
C TYR A 17 4.74 -12.66 30.85
N LEU A 18 4.69 -13.87 30.29
CA LEU A 18 4.56 -14.11 28.84
C LEU A 18 3.15 -14.58 28.42
N ARG A 19 2.12 -14.27 29.22
CA ARG A 19 0.70 -14.51 28.92
C ARG A 19 -0.15 -13.24 28.99
N ARG A 20 0.36 -12.12 28.45
CA ARG A 20 -0.45 -10.94 28.17
C ARG A 20 -0.55 -10.78 26.66
N ASN A 21 -1.77 -10.90 26.17
CA ASN A 21 -2.22 -10.78 24.77
C ASN A 21 -1.87 -11.93 23.81
N GLN A 22 -2.41 -13.13 24.09
CA GLN A 22 -3.23 -13.72 23.04
C GLN A 22 -4.59 -13.04 23.19
N ALA A 23 -4.87 -12.06 22.33
CA ALA A 23 -6.25 -11.62 22.13
C ALA A 23 -7.08 -12.87 21.87
N ALA A 24 -8.21 -13.00 22.57
CA ALA A 24 -9.12 -14.09 22.30
C ALA A 24 -9.48 -14.07 20.80
N ALA A 25 -9.34 -15.21 20.14
CA ALA A 25 -9.74 -15.41 18.74
C ALA A 25 -11.26 -15.18 18.60
N GLY A 26 -11.65 -13.92 18.53
CA GLY A 26 -12.99 -13.49 18.16
C GLY A 26 -13.11 -13.44 16.64
N GLN A 27 -14.34 -13.57 16.15
CA GLN A 27 -14.68 -13.39 14.74
C GLN A 27 -14.27 -11.97 14.28
N PRO A 28 -13.66 -11.81 13.10
CA PRO A 28 -13.31 -10.48 12.57
C PRO A 28 -14.52 -9.55 12.54
N THR A 29 -14.30 -8.28 12.88
CA THR A 29 -15.34 -7.26 12.81
C THR A 29 -14.89 -6.09 11.93
N VAL A 30 -15.71 -5.70 10.96
CA VAL A 30 -15.44 -4.58 10.05
C VAL A 30 -16.49 -3.48 10.16
N ALA A 31 -16.03 -2.24 10.24
CA ALA A 31 -16.84 -1.05 10.08
C ALA A 31 -16.57 -0.41 8.72
N TYR A 32 -17.56 -0.43 7.82
CA TYR A 32 -17.49 0.39 6.60
C TYR A 32 -18.01 1.79 6.90
N ILE A 33 -17.26 2.80 6.46
CA ILE A 33 -17.67 4.20 6.49
C ILE A 33 -17.71 4.72 5.05
N LEU A 34 -18.86 5.26 4.64
CA LEU A 34 -19.01 5.90 3.34
C LEU A 34 -19.32 7.39 3.49
N ASP A 35 -18.50 8.22 2.85
CA ASP A 35 -18.80 9.63 2.61
C ASP A 35 -20.03 9.75 1.69
N THR A 36 -21.02 10.49 2.14
CA THR A 36 -22.22 10.83 1.36
C THR A 36 -22.36 12.34 1.18
N SER A 37 -21.31 13.12 1.41
CA SER A 37 -21.29 14.57 1.18
C SER A 37 -21.46 14.93 -0.31
N PRO A 38 -21.77 16.21 -0.65
CA PRO A 38 -21.88 16.69 -2.02
C PRO A 38 -20.65 16.43 -2.90
N ARG A 39 -19.44 16.31 -2.33
CA ARG A 39 -18.22 15.95 -3.10
C ARG A 39 -18.34 14.58 -3.74
N MET A 40 -19.06 13.66 -3.11
CA MET A 40 -19.36 12.35 -3.68
C MET A 40 -20.42 12.42 -4.78
N ASN A 41 -21.11 13.54 -4.95
CA ASN A 41 -22.00 13.76 -6.10
C ASN A 41 -21.28 14.32 -7.33
N GLU A 42 -19.97 14.56 -7.25
CA GLU A 42 -19.17 14.99 -8.39
C GLU A 42 -19.16 13.92 -9.50
N PRO A 43 -19.11 14.32 -10.78
CA PRO A 43 -19.04 13.39 -11.88
C PRO A 43 -17.76 12.55 -11.85
N ALA A 44 -17.89 11.29 -12.25
CA ALA A 44 -16.80 10.36 -12.51
C ALA A 44 -17.13 9.53 -13.75
N GLU A 45 -16.16 8.78 -14.28
CA GLU A 45 -16.44 7.89 -15.40
C GLU A 45 -17.46 6.81 -14.99
N GLY A 46 -18.58 6.71 -15.70
CA GLY A 46 -19.63 5.74 -15.38
C GLY A 46 -20.70 6.21 -14.37
N GLY A 47 -20.60 7.43 -13.80
CA GLY A 47 -21.64 7.95 -12.89
C GLY A 47 -21.20 9.14 -12.03
N THR A 48 -21.72 9.20 -10.81
CA THR A 48 -21.14 10.06 -9.75
C THR A 48 -20.15 9.25 -8.93
N ARG A 49 -19.26 9.92 -8.19
CA ARG A 49 -18.32 9.23 -7.29
C ARG A 49 -19.05 8.32 -6.28
N LEU A 50 -20.18 8.77 -5.76
CA LEU A 50 -21.06 8.01 -4.86
C LEU A 50 -21.61 6.77 -5.55
N ALA A 51 -22.12 6.89 -6.78
CA ALA A 51 -22.69 5.76 -7.50
C ALA A 51 -21.64 4.66 -7.74
N ILE A 52 -20.41 5.04 -8.07
CA ILE A 52 -19.29 4.10 -8.25
C ILE A 52 -18.91 3.47 -6.92
N ALA A 53 -18.73 4.27 -5.86
CA ALA A 53 -18.41 3.77 -4.53
C ALA A 53 -19.48 2.79 -3.99
N GLN A 54 -20.76 3.11 -4.17
CA GLN A 54 -21.88 2.22 -3.84
C GLN A 54 -21.80 0.91 -4.63
N SER A 55 -21.57 0.99 -5.94
CA SER A 55 -21.49 -0.17 -6.83
C SER A 55 -20.35 -1.11 -6.41
N VAL A 56 -19.13 -0.58 -6.31
CA VAL A 56 -17.93 -1.34 -5.95
C VAL A 56 -18.05 -1.92 -4.55
N LEU A 57 -18.40 -1.10 -3.55
CA LEU A 57 -18.51 -1.58 -2.17
C LEU A 57 -19.60 -2.66 -2.04
N SER A 58 -20.73 -2.52 -2.73
CA SER A 58 -21.77 -3.55 -2.73
C SER A 58 -21.33 -4.83 -3.44
N GLU A 59 -20.52 -4.73 -4.48
CA GLU A 59 -19.93 -5.90 -5.14
C GLU A 59 -18.98 -6.67 -4.23
N ILE A 60 -18.15 -5.97 -3.46
CA ILE A 60 -17.17 -6.56 -2.55
C ILE A 60 -17.81 -7.11 -1.27
N VAL A 61 -18.78 -6.39 -0.70
CA VAL A 61 -19.41 -6.81 0.56
C VAL A 61 -20.33 -8.02 0.35
N ARG A 62 -21.01 -8.15 -0.79
CA ARG A 62 -21.95 -9.26 -1.05
C ARG A 62 -21.35 -10.67 -0.89
N PRO A 63 -20.19 -11.00 -1.47
CA PRO A 63 -19.54 -12.31 -1.32
C PRO A 63 -18.67 -12.44 -0.06
N ALA A 64 -18.53 -11.39 0.75
CA ALA A 64 -17.69 -11.42 1.94
C ALA A 64 -18.12 -12.52 2.93
N SER A 65 -17.15 -13.02 3.70
CA SER A 65 -17.37 -14.13 4.63
C SER A 65 -18.51 -13.85 5.62
N PRO A 66 -19.52 -14.73 5.75
CA PRO A 66 -20.65 -14.53 6.66
C PRO A 66 -20.24 -14.59 8.14
N ASP A 67 -19.05 -15.11 8.42
CA ASP A 67 -18.47 -15.21 9.75
C ASP A 67 -17.97 -13.85 10.26
N VAL A 68 -17.68 -12.91 9.35
CA VAL A 68 -17.32 -11.52 9.66
C VAL A 68 -18.55 -10.77 10.17
N SER A 69 -18.39 -10.09 11.31
CA SER A 69 -19.38 -9.13 11.81
C SER A 69 -19.19 -7.80 11.09
N ALA A 70 -20.19 -7.31 10.38
CA ALA A 70 -20.08 -6.10 9.55
C ALA A 70 -21.09 -5.04 9.94
N GLY A 71 -20.67 -3.77 9.93
CA GLY A 71 -21.52 -2.60 10.11
C GLY A 71 -21.28 -1.55 9.02
N LEU A 72 -22.29 -0.71 8.75
CA LEU A 72 -22.21 0.41 7.80
C LEU A 72 -22.55 1.72 8.50
N ARG A 73 -21.61 2.65 8.47
CA ARG A 73 -21.77 4.03 8.89
C ARG A 73 -21.64 4.96 7.68
N VAL A 74 -22.36 6.07 7.70
CA VAL A 74 -22.23 7.15 6.71
C VAL A 74 -21.98 8.47 7.41
N PHE A 75 -21.47 9.44 6.66
CA PHE A 75 -21.42 10.84 7.10
C PHE A 75 -21.73 11.79 5.94
N GLY A 76 -22.18 13.00 6.26
CA GLY A 76 -22.55 14.02 5.26
C GLY A 76 -23.86 13.73 4.52
N SER A 77 -24.72 12.88 5.08
CA SER A 77 -26.02 12.46 4.50
C SER A 77 -27.14 13.50 4.65
N GLY A 78 -26.99 14.46 5.57
CA GLY A 78 -28.03 15.39 6.00
C GLY A 78 -29.03 14.80 6.99
N ALA A 79 -28.69 13.70 7.67
CA ALA A 79 -29.56 13.08 8.68
C ALA A 79 -29.55 13.84 10.02
N VAL A 80 -28.47 14.57 10.30
CA VAL A 80 -28.32 15.44 11.47
C VAL A 80 -28.22 16.89 11.01
N ASP A 81 -28.94 17.81 11.68
CA ASP A 81 -28.99 19.23 11.32
C ASP A 81 -27.63 19.94 11.46
N VAL A 82 -26.75 19.43 12.33
CA VAL A 82 -25.40 19.96 12.55
C VAL A 82 -24.43 19.18 11.68
N SER A 83 -23.94 19.77 10.58
CA SER A 83 -23.15 19.05 9.57
C SER A 83 -21.91 18.35 10.14
N CYS A 84 -21.19 18.98 11.07
CA CYS A 84 -19.99 18.40 11.67
C CYS A 84 -20.27 17.28 12.69
N GLU A 85 -21.55 17.04 13.00
CA GLU A 85 -22.02 15.92 13.80
C GLU A 85 -22.81 14.90 12.95
N ASP A 86 -22.95 15.13 11.64
CA ASP A 86 -23.75 14.34 10.71
C ASP A 86 -23.05 13.03 10.33
N THR A 87 -23.09 12.10 11.27
CA THR A 87 -22.68 10.70 11.06
C THR A 87 -23.70 9.74 11.66
N GLN A 88 -24.01 8.67 10.94
CA GLN A 88 -25.04 7.70 11.32
C GLN A 88 -24.58 6.27 11.06
N LEU A 89 -24.75 5.38 12.05
CA LEU A 89 -24.66 3.94 11.86
C LEU A 89 -25.98 3.44 11.26
N LEU A 90 -26.00 3.19 9.95
CA LEU A 90 -27.19 2.74 9.22
C LEU A 90 -27.44 1.25 9.40
N VAL A 91 -26.37 0.45 9.33
CA VAL A 91 -26.44 -0.99 9.56
C VAL A 91 -25.63 -1.31 10.82
N PRO A 92 -26.28 -1.65 11.94
CA PRO A 92 -25.60 -2.06 13.16
C PRO A 92 -24.78 -3.34 12.97
N PHE A 93 -23.68 -3.49 13.71
CA PHE A 93 -22.81 -4.67 13.62
C PHE A 93 -23.55 -5.97 13.92
N ALA A 94 -23.51 -6.88 12.95
CA ALA A 94 -23.94 -8.27 13.10
C ALA A 94 -23.22 -9.15 12.06
N GLN A 95 -23.16 -10.45 12.34
CA GLN A 95 -22.77 -11.45 11.35
C GLN A 95 -23.83 -11.55 10.25
N ALA A 96 -23.41 -12.04 9.07
CA ALA A 96 -24.28 -12.21 7.92
C ALA A 96 -24.98 -10.91 7.42
N ASN A 97 -24.42 -9.74 7.71
CA ASN A 97 -24.99 -8.43 7.33
C ASN A 97 -24.70 -8.02 5.88
N GLN A 98 -23.96 -8.83 5.12
CA GLN A 98 -23.47 -8.50 3.79
C GLN A 98 -24.58 -8.01 2.85
N SER A 99 -25.71 -8.72 2.82
CA SER A 99 -26.87 -8.31 2.00
C SER A 99 -27.53 -7.04 2.52
N ALA A 100 -27.67 -6.86 3.84
CA ALA A 100 -28.27 -5.67 4.42
C ALA A 100 -27.43 -4.40 4.13
N ILE A 101 -26.11 -4.51 4.22
CA ILE A 101 -25.18 -3.42 3.85
C ILE A 101 -25.30 -3.13 2.36
N ALA A 102 -25.24 -4.14 1.50
CA ALA A 102 -25.31 -3.95 0.05
C ALA A 102 -26.64 -3.35 -0.41
N ASP A 103 -27.75 -3.69 0.23
CA ASP A 103 -29.07 -3.12 -0.06
C ASP A 103 -29.18 -1.65 0.39
N GLU A 104 -28.66 -1.34 1.58
CA GLU A 104 -28.66 0.03 2.11
C GLU A 104 -27.81 0.96 1.22
N LEU A 105 -26.63 0.48 0.78
CA LEU A 105 -25.74 1.23 -0.10
C LEU A 105 -26.45 1.73 -1.37
N VAL A 106 -27.27 0.91 -2.02
CA VAL A 106 -28.00 1.28 -3.25
C VAL A 106 -28.98 2.44 -3.02
N GLY A 107 -29.48 2.61 -1.80
CA GLY A 107 -30.46 3.66 -1.46
C GLY A 107 -29.86 5.02 -1.11
N LEU A 108 -28.55 5.09 -0.84
CA LEU A 108 -27.92 6.32 -0.36
C LEU A 108 -27.91 7.41 -1.43
N LYS A 109 -27.99 8.65 -0.95
CA LYS A 109 -27.94 9.85 -1.78
C LYS A 109 -26.95 10.82 -1.16
N ALA A 110 -26.37 11.66 -2.02
CA ALA A 110 -25.55 12.74 -1.53
C ALA A 110 -26.38 13.70 -0.66
N GLY A 111 -25.88 14.01 0.52
CA GLY A 111 -26.49 14.96 1.42
C GLY A 111 -26.29 16.42 0.97
N PRO A 112 -26.87 17.36 1.71
CA PRO A 112 -26.97 18.75 1.29
C PRO A 112 -25.78 19.63 1.70
N SER A 113 -24.98 19.22 2.68
CA SER A 113 -23.95 20.06 3.30
C SER A 113 -22.55 19.78 2.76
N SER A 114 -21.81 20.84 2.42
CA SER A 114 -20.41 20.75 1.98
C SER A 114 -19.43 20.42 3.11
N ASP A 115 -19.87 20.45 4.37
CA ASP A 115 -19.02 20.09 5.50
C ASP A 115 -18.79 18.57 5.53
N SER A 116 -17.60 18.17 5.97
CA SER A 116 -17.17 16.77 6.01
C SER A 116 -16.77 16.40 7.43
N ALA A 117 -17.53 15.46 8.02
CA ALA A 117 -17.35 14.98 9.39
C ALA A 117 -16.57 13.65 9.44
N LEU A 118 -15.56 13.49 8.60
CA LEU A 118 -14.77 12.26 8.44
C LEU A 118 -14.14 11.78 9.76
N ALA A 119 -13.42 12.64 10.47
CA ALA A 119 -12.80 12.36 11.77
C ALA A 119 -13.84 11.95 12.82
N GLN A 120 -14.97 12.66 12.86
CA GLN A 120 -16.06 12.34 13.76
C GLN A 120 -16.70 10.97 13.44
N ALA A 121 -16.84 10.64 12.16
CA ALA A 121 -17.33 9.33 11.72
C ALA A 121 -16.37 8.20 12.11
N MET A 122 -15.06 8.41 11.94
CA MET A 122 -14.01 7.46 12.35
C MET A 122 -14.02 7.24 13.86
N ILE A 123 -14.03 8.33 14.67
CA ILE A 123 -14.11 8.26 16.13
C ILE A 123 -15.38 7.52 16.58
N ALA A 124 -16.53 7.80 15.96
CA ALA A 124 -17.78 7.13 16.27
C ALA A 124 -17.73 5.63 15.94
N ALA A 125 -17.16 5.24 14.79
CA ALA A 125 -17.00 3.84 14.43
C ALA A 125 -16.04 3.09 15.36
N ILE A 126 -14.93 3.71 15.78
CA ILE A 126 -14.01 3.11 16.77
C ILE A 126 -14.74 2.84 18.09
N ARG A 127 -15.59 3.77 18.52
CA ARG A 127 -16.43 3.57 19.71
C ARG A 127 -17.42 2.44 19.53
N ASP A 128 -18.06 2.34 18.37
CA ASP A 128 -18.97 1.23 18.08
C ASP A 128 -18.22 -0.12 18.10
N LEU A 129 -17.04 -0.18 17.46
CA LEU A 129 -16.15 -1.36 17.42
C LEU A 129 -15.68 -1.79 18.81
N SER A 130 -15.45 -0.84 19.74
CA SER A 130 -15.03 -1.15 21.12
C SER A 130 -16.01 -2.04 21.90
N SER A 131 -17.26 -2.15 21.43
CA SER A 131 -18.28 -3.02 22.00
C SER A 131 -18.32 -4.43 21.39
N THR A 132 -17.49 -4.69 20.38
CA THR A 132 -17.43 -5.93 19.60
C THR A 132 -16.13 -6.71 19.88
N GLY A 133 -16.07 -7.98 19.47
CA GLY A 133 -14.90 -8.84 19.66
C GLY A 133 -14.16 -9.15 18.35
N GLY A 134 -12.98 -9.77 18.48
CA GLY A 134 -12.13 -10.14 17.36
C GLY A 134 -11.18 -9.03 16.93
N PRO A 135 -10.36 -9.26 15.90
CA PRO A 135 -9.61 -8.20 15.23
C PRO A 135 -10.60 -7.25 14.53
N HIS A 136 -10.30 -5.95 14.56
CA HIS A 136 -11.17 -4.91 14.04
C HIS A 136 -10.56 -4.24 12.82
N SER A 137 -11.39 -4.01 11.80
CA SER A 137 -11.02 -3.24 10.63
C SER A 137 -11.95 -2.05 10.44
N LEU A 138 -11.38 -0.89 10.15
CA LEU A 138 -12.10 0.32 9.78
C LEU A 138 -11.82 0.62 8.31
N VAL A 139 -12.84 0.55 7.45
CA VAL A 139 -12.71 0.76 6.00
C VAL A 139 -13.50 1.98 5.61
N VAL A 140 -12.81 3.05 5.22
CA VAL A 140 -13.40 4.35 4.91
C VAL A 140 -13.25 4.64 3.43
N VAL A 141 -14.32 5.09 2.77
CA VAL A 141 -14.28 5.64 1.41
C VAL A 141 -14.73 7.09 1.48
N THR A 142 -13.85 8.02 1.08
CA THR A 142 -14.08 9.47 1.17
C THR A 142 -13.80 10.20 -0.14
N GLY A 143 -14.59 11.23 -0.43
CA GLY A 143 -14.43 12.11 -1.59
C GLY A 143 -13.59 13.35 -1.31
N GLY A 144 -13.11 13.54 -0.08
CA GLY A 144 -12.17 14.60 0.27
C GLY A 144 -11.78 14.63 1.75
N SER A 145 -11.06 15.68 2.15
CA SER A 145 -10.54 15.85 3.50
C SER A 145 -11.64 16.20 4.52
N ASP A 146 -11.32 16.10 5.80
CA ASP A 146 -12.19 16.60 6.87
C ASP A 146 -12.14 18.13 6.91
N SER A 147 -13.28 18.80 6.68
CA SER A 147 -13.37 20.26 6.75
C SER A 147 -13.82 20.78 8.12
N CYS A 148 -14.33 19.90 8.98
CA CYS A 148 -14.81 20.21 10.31
C CYS A 148 -13.69 20.22 11.36
N ASN A 149 -12.74 19.31 11.24
CA ASN A 149 -11.64 19.09 12.17
C ASN A 149 -10.44 18.38 11.48
N PRO A 150 -9.72 19.08 10.60
CA PRO A 150 -8.60 18.51 9.82
C PRO A 150 -7.39 18.07 10.67
N GLU A 151 -7.24 18.59 11.89
CA GLU A 151 -6.12 18.29 12.80
C GLU A 151 -6.48 17.17 13.82
N SER A 152 -7.47 16.33 13.51
CA SER A 152 -8.01 15.32 14.44
C SER A 152 -7.18 14.05 14.59
N GLY A 153 -6.02 13.93 13.94
CA GLY A 153 -5.26 12.66 13.93
C GLY A 153 -4.97 12.12 15.32
N ALA A 154 -4.44 12.98 16.21
CA ALA A 154 -4.21 12.64 17.60
C ALA A 154 -5.49 12.22 18.37
N LEU A 155 -6.66 12.75 18.01
CA LEU A 155 -7.93 12.36 18.63
C LEU A 155 -8.39 10.98 18.17
N ILE A 156 -8.22 10.66 16.88
CA ILE A 156 -8.52 9.34 16.32
C ILE A 156 -7.61 8.29 16.99
N ALA A 157 -6.30 8.58 17.06
CA ALA A 157 -5.32 7.74 17.72
C ALA A 157 -5.64 7.52 19.20
N GLN A 158 -5.92 8.60 19.93
CA GLN A 158 -6.32 8.52 21.35
C GLN A 158 -7.59 7.69 21.55
N GLU A 159 -8.57 7.80 20.65
CA GLU A 159 -9.80 7.01 20.75
C GLU A 159 -9.52 5.52 20.50
N ALA A 160 -8.69 5.18 19.51
CA ALA A 160 -8.27 3.81 19.25
C ALA A 160 -7.51 3.20 20.45
N GLU A 161 -6.56 3.94 21.02
CA GLU A 161 -5.85 3.53 22.24
C GLU A 161 -6.81 3.33 23.42
N ARG A 162 -7.75 4.26 23.61
CA ARG A 162 -8.76 4.19 24.68
C ARG A 162 -9.68 2.97 24.52
N ALA A 163 -10.03 2.62 23.30
CA ALA A 163 -10.84 1.45 22.99
C ALA A 163 -10.07 0.14 23.29
N GLY A 164 -8.74 0.15 23.22
CA GLY A 164 -7.90 -1.01 23.53
C GLY A 164 -8.14 -2.18 22.58
N ILE A 165 -8.52 -1.88 21.34
CA ILE A 165 -8.83 -2.83 20.28
C ILE A 165 -7.64 -3.03 19.34
N ASP A 166 -7.58 -4.20 18.70
CA ASP A 166 -6.63 -4.49 17.62
C ASP A 166 -7.23 -3.96 16.31
N LEU A 167 -6.85 -2.74 15.92
CA LEU A 167 -7.48 -1.99 14.83
C LEU A 167 -6.54 -1.85 13.64
N ARG A 168 -6.99 -2.28 12.46
CA ARG A 168 -6.43 -1.89 11.15
C ARG A 168 -7.33 -0.83 10.52
N THR A 169 -6.74 0.25 10.01
CA THR A 169 -7.51 1.38 9.44
C THR A 169 -7.14 1.57 7.97
N TYR A 170 -8.13 1.54 7.09
CA TYR A 170 -7.95 1.75 5.66
C TYR A 170 -8.79 2.95 5.24
N VAL A 171 -8.16 4.04 4.81
CA VAL A 171 -8.85 5.24 4.33
C VAL A 171 -8.60 5.41 2.84
N ILE A 172 -9.62 5.15 2.04
CA ILE A 172 -9.56 5.21 0.58
C ILE A 172 -10.09 6.56 0.12
N GLY A 173 -9.20 7.40 -0.43
CA GLY A 173 -9.56 8.67 -1.04
C GLY A 173 -9.96 8.46 -2.50
N PHE A 174 -11.25 8.47 -2.80
CA PHE A 174 -11.75 8.25 -4.15
C PHE A 174 -11.86 9.55 -4.95
N GLN A 175 -10.96 9.71 -5.93
CA GLN A 175 -10.82 10.92 -6.76
C GLN A 175 -10.64 12.21 -5.94
N VAL A 176 -9.92 12.11 -4.83
CA VAL A 176 -9.60 13.25 -3.95
C VAL A 176 -8.52 14.12 -4.59
N PRO A 177 -8.68 15.45 -4.64
CA PRO A 177 -7.61 16.36 -5.08
C PRO A 177 -6.34 16.21 -4.25
N GLN A 178 -5.16 16.37 -4.87
CA GLN A 178 -3.87 16.12 -4.22
C GLN A 178 -3.65 16.92 -2.92
N GLU A 179 -4.06 18.20 -2.90
CA GLU A 179 -3.96 19.05 -1.70
C GLU A 179 -4.78 18.48 -0.52
N GLU A 180 -5.97 17.96 -0.79
CA GLU A 180 -6.82 17.33 0.22
C GLU A 180 -6.31 15.93 0.59
N ALA A 181 -5.76 15.18 -0.36
CA ALA A 181 -5.20 13.85 -0.13
C ALA A 181 -4.07 13.91 0.91
N GLN A 182 -3.20 14.92 0.84
CA GLN A 182 -2.14 15.12 1.83
C GLN A 182 -2.70 15.44 3.22
N ALA A 183 -3.79 16.21 3.30
CA ALA A 183 -4.46 16.49 4.57
C ALA A 183 -5.07 15.23 5.18
N ILE A 184 -5.71 14.35 4.38
CA ILE A 184 -6.23 13.07 4.86
C ILE A 184 -5.09 12.19 5.37
N LYS A 185 -4.02 12.05 4.58
CA LYS A 185 -2.84 11.26 4.95
C LYS A 185 -2.26 11.70 6.30
N SER A 186 -2.05 13.01 6.47
CA SER A 186 -1.55 13.59 7.72
C SER A 186 -2.54 13.39 8.88
N MET A 187 -3.85 13.40 8.62
CA MET A 187 -4.85 13.15 9.65
C MET A 187 -4.90 11.69 10.11
N VAL A 188 -4.56 10.72 9.24
CA VAL A 188 -4.67 9.29 9.58
C VAL A 188 -3.32 8.68 10.00
N GLU A 189 -2.20 9.37 9.81
CA GLU A 189 -0.85 8.85 10.10
C GLU A 189 -0.66 8.43 11.58
N ASP A 190 -1.30 9.14 12.50
CA ASP A 190 -1.24 8.85 13.94
C ASP A 190 -2.11 7.64 14.34
N ALA A 191 -3.05 7.22 13.50
CA ALA A 191 -3.96 6.14 13.82
C ALA A 191 -3.25 4.77 13.70
N PRO A 192 -3.39 3.88 14.70
CA PRO A 192 -2.75 2.56 14.66
C PRO A 192 -3.13 1.77 13.40
N GLY A 193 -2.12 1.24 12.70
CA GLY A 193 -2.31 0.40 11.52
C GLY A 193 -3.04 1.09 10.37
N ALA A 194 -2.92 2.42 10.26
CA ALA A 194 -3.60 3.20 9.25
C ALA A 194 -2.84 3.26 7.92
N SER A 195 -3.56 3.06 6.83
CA SER A 195 -3.10 3.29 5.45
C SER A 195 -4.05 4.24 4.74
N TYR A 196 -3.49 5.24 4.04
CA TYR A 196 -4.26 6.08 3.11
C TYR A 196 -4.10 5.57 1.67
N LEU A 197 -5.20 5.27 0.98
CA LEU A 197 -5.18 4.63 -0.34
C LEU A 197 -5.79 5.57 -1.39
N PRO A 198 -4.99 6.21 -2.26
CA PRO A 198 -5.52 7.11 -3.29
C PRO A 198 -6.10 6.31 -4.46
N ALA A 199 -7.42 6.34 -4.64
CA ALA A 199 -8.10 5.69 -5.75
C ALA A 199 -8.49 6.71 -6.82
N SER A 200 -7.78 6.76 -7.93
CA SER A 200 -8.03 7.72 -9.02
C SER A 200 -9.21 7.33 -9.94
N ASN A 201 -9.59 6.05 -9.95
CA ASN A 201 -10.64 5.50 -10.81
C ASN A 201 -11.33 4.28 -10.15
N GLU A 202 -12.38 3.79 -10.80
CA GLU A 202 -13.18 2.66 -10.33
C GLU A 202 -12.34 1.39 -10.14
N ASP A 203 -11.44 1.08 -11.09
CA ASP A 203 -10.63 -0.13 -11.05
C ASP A 203 -9.68 -0.13 -9.84
N THR A 204 -9.07 1.02 -9.54
CA THR A 204 -8.19 1.18 -8.37
C THR A 204 -8.96 1.07 -7.07
N LEU A 205 -10.15 1.70 -6.99
CA LEU A 205 -11.04 1.57 -5.82
C LEU A 205 -11.45 0.10 -5.59
N ARG A 206 -11.78 -0.61 -6.66
CA ARG A 206 -12.14 -2.03 -6.65
C ARG A 206 -10.97 -2.90 -6.20
N ALA A 207 -9.77 -2.66 -6.71
CA ALA A 207 -8.58 -3.40 -6.31
C ALA A 207 -8.32 -3.27 -4.80
N PHE A 208 -8.34 -2.05 -4.26
CA PHE A 208 -8.16 -1.83 -2.82
C PHE A 208 -9.23 -2.51 -1.98
N LEU A 209 -10.51 -2.30 -2.30
CA LEU A 209 -11.59 -2.89 -1.51
C LEU A 209 -11.57 -4.43 -1.58
N THR A 210 -11.26 -5.02 -2.74
CA THR A 210 -11.13 -6.47 -2.90
C THR A 210 -10.05 -7.03 -1.99
N SER A 211 -8.86 -6.41 -2.04
CA SER A 211 -7.73 -6.84 -1.24
C SER A 211 -8.01 -6.69 0.26
N ILE A 212 -8.49 -5.51 0.70
CA ILE A 212 -8.88 -5.27 2.10
C ILE A 212 -9.93 -6.29 2.56
N GLN A 213 -10.91 -6.63 1.72
CA GLN A 213 -11.93 -7.60 2.09
C GLN A 213 -11.37 -9.01 2.28
N HIS A 214 -10.47 -9.43 1.40
CA HIS A 214 -9.79 -10.72 1.51
C HIS A 214 -9.04 -10.82 2.85
N ASP A 215 -8.33 -9.76 3.18
CA ASP A 215 -7.54 -9.56 4.40
C ASP A 215 -8.41 -9.61 5.69
N ILE A 216 -9.66 -9.16 5.59
CA ILE A 216 -10.67 -9.18 6.67
C ILE A 216 -11.33 -10.55 6.81
N ASP A 217 -11.59 -11.24 5.71
CA ASP A 217 -12.26 -12.54 5.70
C ASP A 217 -11.37 -13.65 6.28
N GLU A 218 -10.04 -13.50 6.19
CA GLU A 218 -9.05 -14.50 6.64
C GLU A 218 -8.03 -13.98 7.67
N PRO A 219 -8.46 -13.41 8.82
CA PRO A 219 -7.55 -12.75 9.77
C PRO A 219 -6.59 -13.73 10.48
N SER A 220 -6.89 -15.03 10.45
CA SER A 220 -6.10 -16.08 11.13
C SER A 220 -4.80 -16.45 10.42
N GLN A 221 -4.57 -15.95 9.19
CA GLN A 221 -3.30 -16.16 8.48
C GLN A 221 -2.24 -15.11 8.84
N SER A 222 -2.58 -14.03 9.56
CA SER A 222 -1.67 -12.91 9.87
C SER A 222 -0.59 -13.21 10.94
N THR A 223 -0.38 -14.47 11.32
CA THR A 223 0.81 -14.93 12.08
C THR A 223 1.69 -15.92 11.30
N THR A 224 1.51 -16.03 9.99
CA THR A 224 2.08 -17.12 9.20
C THR A 224 3.31 -16.64 8.42
N THR A 225 4.38 -17.43 8.49
CA THR A 225 5.50 -17.42 7.54
C THR A 225 5.05 -17.01 6.14
N PHE A 226 5.69 -16.00 5.55
CA PHE A 226 5.42 -15.52 4.19
C PHE A 226 5.12 -16.69 3.24
N GLN A 227 3.96 -16.67 2.58
CA GLN A 227 3.59 -17.63 1.54
C GLN A 227 3.39 -16.86 0.23
N PRO A 228 4.22 -17.11 -0.80
CA PRO A 228 4.08 -16.45 -2.08
C PRO A 228 2.81 -16.92 -2.81
N GLU A 229 2.06 -15.99 -3.39
CA GLU A 229 0.93 -16.29 -4.29
C GLU A 229 1.38 -16.58 -5.73
N THR A 230 2.44 -15.90 -6.17
CA THR A 230 3.04 -16.04 -7.51
C THR A 230 4.55 -15.90 -7.42
N ALA A 231 5.29 -16.16 -8.51
CA ALA A 231 6.73 -15.90 -8.56
C ALA A 231 7.08 -14.41 -8.38
N CYS A 232 6.13 -13.50 -8.59
CA CYS A 232 6.31 -12.07 -8.33
C CYS A 232 6.01 -11.66 -6.88
N ASP A 233 5.37 -12.53 -6.09
CA ASP A 233 5.11 -12.28 -4.68
C ASP A 233 6.38 -12.59 -3.88
N HIS A 234 7.28 -11.60 -3.80
CA HIS A 234 8.55 -11.70 -3.11
C HIS A 234 8.45 -11.20 -1.67
N PRO A 235 9.06 -11.85 -0.65
CA PRO A 235 8.91 -11.45 0.75
C PRO A 235 9.38 -10.03 1.04
N TYR A 236 10.32 -9.52 0.25
CA TYR A 236 10.86 -8.16 0.36
C TYR A 236 10.41 -7.25 -0.80
N PHE A 237 9.56 -7.73 -1.70
CA PHE A 237 8.96 -6.91 -2.76
C PHE A 237 7.66 -7.57 -3.27
N PRO A 238 6.59 -7.57 -2.46
CA PRO A 238 5.42 -8.40 -2.70
C PRO A 238 4.53 -7.79 -3.78
N LEU A 239 4.79 -8.12 -5.06
CA LEU A 239 4.00 -7.64 -6.19
C LEU A 239 2.65 -8.36 -6.27
N ARG A 240 1.78 -8.09 -5.29
CA ARG A 240 0.40 -8.56 -5.20
C ARG A 240 -0.53 -7.57 -5.87
N GLN A 241 -1.60 -8.02 -6.51
CA GLN A 241 -2.55 -7.12 -7.16
C GLN A 241 -3.17 -6.17 -6.13
N GLY A 242 -3.10 -4.87 -6.39
CA GLY A 242 -3.55 -3.82 -5.47
C GLY A 242 -2.48 -3.36 -4.47
N ALA A 243 -1.32 -4.01 -4.39
CA ALA A 243 -0.21 -3.53 -3.58
C ALA A 243 0.21 -2.13 -4.02
N THR A 244 0.41 -1.25 -3.05
CA THR A 244 0.67 0.17 -3.27
C THR A 244 1.73 0.69 -2.34
N TRP A 245 2.63 1.52 -2.88
CA TRP A 245 3.66 2.21 -2.13
C TRP A 245 3.78 3.65 -2.59
N SER A 246 3.56 4.59 -1.69
CA SER A 246 3.79 6.02 -1.94
C SER A 246 5.11 6.44 -1.32
N TYR A 247 5.92 7.13 -2.09
CA TYR A 247 7.23 7.61 -1.68
C TYR A 247 7.36 9.11 -1.90
N SER A 248 8.16 9.75 -1.06
CA SER A 248 8.59 11.14 -1.26
C SER A 248 10.06 11.32 -0.93
N GLY A 249 10.70 12.30 -1.57
CA GLY A 249 12.05 12.70 -1.23
C GLY A 249 12.73 13.47 -2.35
N SER A 250 13.74 14.27 -1.98
CA SER A 250 14.47 15.16 -2.91
C SER A 250 13.56 16.07 -3.76
N GLY A 251 12.38 16.44 -3.25
CA GLY A 251 11.42 17.30 -3.96
C GLY A 251 10.54 16.59 -4.99
N PHE A 252 10.55 15.26 -5.03
CA PHE A 252 9.73 14.45 -5.93
C PHE A 252 8.90 13.44 -5.12
N SER A 253 7.65 13.22 -5.52
CA SER A 253 6.76 12.23 -4.89
C SER A 253 6.11 11.37 -5.97
N TYR A 254 5.96 10.08 -5.68
CA TYR A 254 5.41 9.11 -6.63
C TYR A 254 4.75 7.94 -5.90
N THR A 255 3.83 7.25 -6.58
CA THR A 255 3.12 6.08 -6.04
C THR A 255 3.22 4.92 -7.01
N TRP A 256 3.71 3.77 -6.52
CA TRP A 256 3.68 2.49 -7.22
C TRP A 256 2.38 1.77 -6.89
N ILE A 257 1.68 1.26 -7.91
CA ILE A 257 0.43 0.50 -7.78
C ILE A 257 0.53 -0.74 -8.67
N VAL A 258 0.42 -1.94 -8.08
CA VAL A 258 0.35 -3.18 -8.86
C VAL A 258 -1.05 -3.31 -9.43
N THR A 259 -1.19 -3.06 -10.73
CA THR A 259 -2.50 -3.01 -11.42
C THR A 259 -2.93 -4.37 -11.95
N GLY A 260 -1.99 -5.30 -12.14
CA GLY A 260 -2.31 -6.66 -12.57
C GLY A 260 -1.20 -7.64 -12.24
N VAL A 261 -1.57 -8.88 -11.93
CA VAL A 261 -0.64 -10.00 -11.69
C VAL A 261 -1.16 -11.23 -12.42
N SER A 262 -0.28 -11.98 -13.06
CA SER A 262 -0.64 -13.24 -13.71
C SER A 262 0.49 -14.27 -13.61
N GLY A 263 0.15 -15.55 -13.73
CA GLY A 263 1.11 -16.65 -13.70
C GLY A 263 1.00 -17.51 -12.45
N ASP A 264 2.10 -18.20 -12.12
CA ASP A 264 2.18 -19.14 -11.00
C ASP A 264 3.48 -18.97 -10.20
N LEU A 265 3.76 -19.88 -9.28
CA LEU A 265 4.97 -19.86 -8.43
C LEU A 265 6.28 -20.09 -9.18
N SER A 266 6.24 -20.55 -10.43
CA SER A 266 7.43 -20.80 -11.24
C SER A 266 7.71 -19.64 -12.19
N ASN A 267 6.67 -19.09 -12.81
CA ASN A 267 6.78 -17.94 -13.72
C ASN A 267 5.56 -17.03 -13.58
N ALA A 268 5.80 -15.75 -13.34
CA ALA A 268 4.76 -14.75 -13.20
C ALA A 268 5.14 -13.44 -13.89
N SER A 269 4.13 -12.62 -14.16
CA SER A 269 4.27 -11.25 -14.60
C SER A 269 3.40 -10.33 -13.76
N ALA A 270 3.87 -9.11 -13.54
CA ALA A 270 3.11 -8.08 -12.84
C ALA A 270 3.19 -6.75 -13.59
N SER A 271 2.06 -6.08 -13.78
CA SER A 271 2.00 -4.73 -14.32
C SER A 271 1.91 -3.75 -13.16
N VAL A 272 2.81 -2.76 -13.15
CA VAL A 272 2.95 -1.82 -12.04
C VAL A 272 2.97 -0.40 -12.57
N ALA A 273 1.98 0.40 -12.18
CA ALA A 273 1.90 1.81 -12.49
C ALA A 273 2.73 2.62 -11.48
N MET A 274 3.52 3.58 -11.95
CA MET A 274 4.19 4.59 -11.15
C MET A 274 3.59 5.95 -11.49
N ASP A 275 2.71 6.44 -10.62
CA ASP A 275 2.04 7.73 -10.75
C ASP A 275 2.83 8.84 -10.03
N PHE A 276 2.96 10.01 -10.65
CA PHE A 276 3.62 11.18 -10.05
C PHE A 276 3.02 12.48 -10.59
N GLU A 277 3.45 13.62 -10.04
CA GLU A 277 2.96 14.91 -10.52
C GLU A 277 3.40 15.17 -11.98
N GLY A 278 2.42 15.27 -12.89
CA GLY A 278 2.65 15.54 -14.31
C GLY A 278 2.74 14.31 -15.22
N GLY A 279 2.50 13.09 -14.70
CA GLY A 279 2.43 11.90 -15.54
C GLY A 279 2.38 10.56 -14.81
N SER A 280 2.42 9.49 -15.60
CA SER A 280 2.53 8.12 -15.10
C SER A 280 3.35 7.23 -16.05
N PHE A 281 4.00 6.23 -15.45
CA PHE A 281 4.68 5.15 -16.15
C PHE A 281 4.00 3.83 -15.82
N VAL A 282 3.98 2.89 -16.77
CA VAL A 282 3.58 1.50 -16.51
C VAL A 282 4.76 0.60 -16.82
N TYR A 283 5.11 -0.24 -15.86
CA TYR A 283 6.20 -1.20 -15.94
C TYR A 283 5.66 -2.62 -15.90
N ASP A 284 6.09 -3.46 -16.85
CA ASP A 284 5.79 -4.88 -16.84
C ASP A 284 6.98 -5.66 -16.28
N TRP A 285 6.78 -6.28 -15.14
CA TRP A 285 7.76 -7.07 -14.41
C TRP A 285 7.66 -8.53 -14.81
N THR A 286 8.81 -9.19 -14.87
CA THR A 286 8.92 -10.65 -15.02
C THR A 286 9.56 -11.25 -13.78
N CYS A 287 9.02 -12.37 -13.31
CA CYS A 287 9.50 -13.03 -12.11
C CYS A 287 9.55 -14.55 -12.30
N SER A 288 10.57 -15.17 -11.72
CA SER A 288 10.77 -16.62 -11.78
C SER A 288 11.34 -17.14 -10.47
N GLY A 289 11.64 -18.45 -10.41
CA GLY A 289 12.37 -19.04 -9.28
C GLY A 289 13.76 -18.43 -9.03
N ASP A 290 14.32 -17.68 -9.98
CA ASP A 290 15.59 -16.96 -9.85
C ASP A 290 15.43 -15.55 -9.25
N GLY A 291 14.21 -15.19 -8.81
CA GLY A 291 13.90 -13.93 -8.14
C GLY A 291 13.08 -12.98 -9.01
N VAL A 292 12.92 -11.75 -8.53
CA VAL A 292 12.31 -10.68 -9.32
C VAL A 292 13.31 -10.29 -10.39
N GLN A 293 12.97 -10.50 -11.67
CA GLN A 293 13.91 -10.33 -12.79
C GLN A 293 13.97 -8.85 -13.19
N PHE A 294 13.54 -8.48 -14.38
CA PHE A 294 13.61 -7.09 -14.82
C PHE A 294 12.24 -6.62 -15.25
N PHE A 295 12.11 -5.30 -15.30
CA PHE A 295 10.89 -4.64 -15.74
C PHE A 295 11.13 -3.90 -17.06
N GLU A 296 10.15 -3.97 -17.95
CA GLU A 296 10.13 -3.20 -19.19
C GLU A 296 9.17 -2.03 -19.03
N LEU A 297 9.52 -0.86 -19.59
CA LEU A 297 8.61 0.28 -19.63
C LEU A 297 7.55 -0.01 -20.72
N ALA A 298 6.36 -0.42 -20.29
CA ALA A 298 5.26 -0.78 -21.17
C ALA A 298 4.56 0.46 -21.75
N ASN A 299 4.39 1.51 -20.93
CA ASN A 299 3.75 2.74 -21.36
C ASN A 299 4.28 3.96 -20.58
N MET A 300 4.28 5.11 -21.23
CA MET A 300 4.69 6.40 -20.68
C MET A 300 3.68 7.47 -21.08
N SER A 301 3.14 8.18 -20.09
CA SER A 301 2.27 9.33 -20.29
C SER A 301 2.87 10.54 -19.57
N LEU A 302 3.44 11.47 -20.34
CA LEU A 302 4.04 12.71 -19.85
C LEU A 302 3.42 13.91 -20.55
N ASP A 303 3.16 14.99 -19.79
CA ASP A 303 2.78 16.26 -20.37
C ASP A 303 3.97 16.86 -21.16
N GLN A 304 3.84 16.91 -22.50
CA GLN A 304 4.74 17.59 -23.46
C GLN A 304 6.11 16.96 -23.81
N LEU A 305 6.24 15.64 -23.84
CA LEU A 305 7.40 15.00 -24.48
C LEU A 305 7.01 14.17 -25.70
N GLY A 306 7.90 14.11 -26.69
CA GLY A 306 7.72 13.31 -27.91
C GLY A 306 7.70 11.80 -27.61
N SER A 307 7.43 10.99 -28.63
CA SER A 307 7.40 9.53 -28.47
C SER A 307 8.82 8.96 -28.46
N PHE A 308 9.18 8.30 -27.37
CA PHE A 308 10.39 7.50 -27.23
C PHE A 308 9.98 6.04 -27.05
N GLU A 309 10.67 5.13 -27.73
CA GLU A 309 10.46 3.70 -27.58
C GLU A 309 11.63 3.12 -26.80
N PHE A 310 11.30 2.45 -25.68
CA PHE A 310 12.26 1.78 -24.81
C PHE A 310 12.09 0.28 -24.99
N SER A 311 13.20 -0.43 -25.12
CA SER A 311 13.19 -1.90 -25.22
C SER A 311 14.36 -2.50 -24.48
N MET A 312 14.11 -3.59 -23.74
CA MET A 312 15.15 -4.41 -23.14
C MET A 312 15.51 -5.53 -24.11
N THR A 313 16.78 -5.63 -24.51
CA THR A 313 17.21 -6.55 -25.56
C THR A 313 17.93 -7.77 -25.02
N SER A 314 18.54 -7.65 -23.85
CA SER A 314 19.14 -8.77 -23.14
C SER A 314 19.18 -8.49 -21.65
N GLN A 315 19.12 -9.55 -20.85
CA GLN A 315 19.18 -9.49 -19.40
C GLN A 315 19.82 -10.76 -18.84
N SER A 316 20.52 -10.64 -17.73
CA SER A 316 21.13 -11.76 -17.01
C SER A 316 21.28 -11.44 -15.52
N GLY A 317 21.20 -12.47 -14.68
CA GLY A 317 21.11 -12.29 -13.23
C GLY A 317 19.74 -11.74 -12.81
N SER A 318 19.67 -11.18 -11.61
CA SER A 318 18.44 -10.59 -11.07
C SER A 318 18.81 -9.39 -10.18
N PRO A 319 18.04 -8.29 -10.22
CA PRO A 319 18.22 -7.15 -9.32
C PRO A 319 17.87 -7.49 -7.86
N LEU A 320 17.01 -8.50 -7.62
CA LEU A 320 16.65 -8.95 -6.29
C LEU A 320 16.59 -10.48 -6.22
N LEU A 321 17.55 -11.06 -5.49
CA LEU A 321 17.64 -12.51 -5.26
C LEU A 321 16.31 -13.10 -4.73
N PRO A 322 16.06 -14.39 -4.98
CA PRO A 322 14.98 -15.12 -4.34
C PRO A 322 15.00 -14.97 -2.81
N GLY A 323 13.82 -14.94 -2.19
CA GLY A 323 13.69 -14.66 -0.76
C GLY A 323 14.45 -15.62 0.17
N ASP A 324 14.67 -16.87 -0.22
CA ASP A 324 15.46 -17.85 0.53
C ASP A 324 16.98 -17.59 0.45
N GLN A 325 17.43 -16.93 -0.62
CA GLN A 325 18.82 -16.53 -0.85
C GLN A 325 19.10 -15.08 -0.43
N PHE A 326 18.07 -14.25 -0.30
CA PHE A 326 18.17 -12.86 0.15
C PHE A 326 18.42 -12.77 1.66
N GLN A 327 19.70 -12.80 2.05
CA GLN A 327 20.14 -12.78 3.44
C GLN A 327 21.32 -11.82 3.64
N PRO A 328 21.56 -11.32 4.87
CA PRO A 328 22.73 -10.48 5.17
C PRO A 328 24.05 -11.08 4.68
N GLY A 329 24.85 -10.27 4.01
CA GLY A 329 26.14 -10.67 3.43
C GLY A 329 26.06 -11.35 2.06
N ALA A 330 24.86 -11.56 1.50
CA ALA A 330 24.72 -12.06 0.13
C ALA A 330 25.24 -11.04 -0.89
N SER A 331 25.92 -11.52 -1.93
CA SER A 331 26.40 -10.70 -3.05
C SER A 331 26.05 -11.36 -4.37
N TRP A 332 25.61 -10.56 -5.34
CA TRP A 332 25.23 -11.02 -6.66
C TRP A 332 25.44 -9.92 -7.70
N THR A 333 25.27 -10.26 -8.96
CA THR A 333 25.40 -9.34 -10.09
C THR A 333 24.19 -9.44 -10.99
N SER A 334 23.85 -8.32 -11.62
CA SER A 334 22.84 -8.28 -12.67
C SER A 334 23.39 -7.46 -13.85
N SER A 335 22.95 -7.77 -15.06
CA SER A 335 23.35 -7.05 -16.25
C SER A 335 22.23 -7.05 -17.27
N TYR A 336 21.95 -5.89 -17.87
CA TYR A 336 20.91 -5.74 -18.87
C TYR A 336 21.27 -4.71 -19.93
N THR A 337 20.74 -4.89 -21.15
CA THR A 337 20.92 -3.98 -22.27
C THR A 337 19.58 -3.35 -22.64
N GLN A 338 19.54 -2.02 -22.63
CA GLN A 338 18.40 -1.24 -23.07
C GLN A 338 18.72 -0.47 -24.33
N THR A 339 17.75 -0.43 -25.23
CA THR A 339 17.75 0.40 -26.43
C THR A 339 16.65 1.43 -26.35
N LEU A 340 17.02 2.68 -26.63
CA LEU A 340 16.13 3.82 -26.72
C LEU A 340 16.18 4.33 -28.17
N THR A 341 15.03 4.33 -28.83
CA THR A 341 14.88 4.86 -30.19
C THR A 341 13.83 5.95 -30.21
N GLY A 342 14.16 7.10 -30.79
CA GLY A 342 13.25 8.23 -30.87
C GLY A 342 13.72 9.31 -31.85
N ALA A 343 12.96 10.39 -31.94
CA ALA A 343 13.34 11.55 -32.75
C ALA A 343 13.14 12.86 -31.98
N VAL A 344 14.17 13.70 -31.95
CA VAL A 344 14.11 15.04 -31.37
C VAL A 344 14.27 16.04 -32.50
N GLU A 345 13.27 16.90 -32.71
CA GLU A 345 13.24 17.89 -33.80
C GLU A 345 13.50 17.29 -35.21
N GLY A 346 13.14 16.02 -35.42
CA GLY A 346 13.33 15.31 -36.69
C GLY A 346 14.70 14.64 -36.87
N ILE A 347 15.57 14.68 -35.86
CA ILE A 347 16.84 13.95 -35.82
C ILE A 347 16.62 12.62 -35.10
N SER A 348 16.92 11.50 -35.75
CA SER A 348 16.88 10.17 -35.12
C SER A 348 17.93 10.10 -34.01
N VAL A 349 17.51 9.64 -32.84
CA VAL A 349 18.39 9.40 -31.70
C VAL A 349 18.23 7.93 -31.33
N ASP A 350 19.25 7.14 -31.69
CA ASP A 350 19.37 5.75 -31.30
C ASP A 350 20.45 5.65 -30.23
N PHE A 351 20.07 5.05 -29.11
CA PHE A 351 20.92 4.97 -27.93
C PHE A 351 20.87 3.55 -27.37
N THR A 352 22.03 2.96 -27.15
CA THR A 352 22.15 1.66 -26.49
C THR A 352 22.91 1.83 -25.19
N ALA A 353 22.33 1.38 -24.08
CA ALA A 353 22.98 1.34 -22.79
C ALA A 353 23.10 -0.12 -22.31
N VAL A 354 24.31 -0.50 -21.93
CA VAL A 354 24.58 -1.71 -21.16
C VAL A 354 24.76 -1.29 -19.71
N VAL A 355 23.98 -1.87 -18.82
CA VAL A 355 24.03 -1.61 -17.38
C VAL A 355 24.53 -2.86 -16.70
N ASP A 356 25.65 -2.74 -15.99
CA ASP A 356 26.24 -3.79 -15.17
C ASP A 356 26.18 -3.39 -13.70
N GLU A 357 25.55 -4.23 -12.88
CA GLU A 357 25.34 -3.94 -11.47
C GLU A 357 25.94 -5.03 -10.57
N SER A 358 26.57 -4.58 -9.49
CA SER A 358 27.00 -5.44 -8.39
C SER A 358 26.27 -5.07 -7.12
N HIS A 359 25.65 -6.06 -6.49
CA HIS A 359 24.81 -5.88 -5.32
C HIS A 359 25.41 -6.57 -4.10
N THR A 360 25.24 -6.00 -2.92
CA THR A 360 25.60 -6.62 -1.64
C THR A 360 24.58 -6.28 -0.56
N ALA A 361 23.98 -7.31 0.03
CA ALA A 361 23.11 -7.18 1.20
C ALA A 361 23.95 -6.93 2.46
N GLY A 362 23.68 -5.85 3.18
CA GLY A 362 24.29 -5.53 4.46
C GLY A 362 23.66 -6.27 5.63
N ASP A 363 24.10 -5.92 6.84
CA ASP A 363 23.54 -6.48 8.06
C ASP A 363 22.11 -5.99 8.31
N ARG A 364 21.29 -6.84 8.93
CA ARG A 364 19.94 -6.46 9.37
C ARG A 364 20.05 -5.33 10.38
N GLN A 365 19.29 -4.27 10.16
CA GLN A 365 19.28 -3.09 11.01
C GLN A 365 17.88 -2.52 11.16
N THR A 366 17.70 -1.66 12.15
CA THR A 366 16.43 -0.99 12.39
C THR A 366 16.44 0.38 11.73
N LEU A 367 15.39 0.72 10.99
CA LEU A 367 15.19 2.00 10.33
C LEU A 367 13.88 2.63 10.80
N THR A 368 13.93 3.88 11.26
CA THR A 368 12.72 4.62 11.66
C THR A 368 12.39 5.66 10.60
N THR A 369 11.13 5.67 10.16
CA THR A 369 10.54 6.62 9.20
C THR A 369 9.31 7.29 9.83
N GLY A 370 8.62 8.14 9.06
CA GLY A 370 7.33 8.71 9.47
C GLY A 370 6.24 7.66 9.75
N LEU A 371 6.34 6.47 9.16
CA LEU A 371 5.39 5.36 9.35
C LEU A 371 5.69 4.48 10.56
N GLY A 372 6.80 4.72 11.26
CA GLY A 372 7.26 3.92 12.38
C GLY A 372 8.59 3.23 12.12
N THR A 373 8.82 2.11 12.80
CA THR A 373 10.13 1.46 12.86
C THR A 373 10.08 0.10 12.14
N PHE A 374 11.00 -0.08 11.19
CA PHE A 374 11.12 -1.26 10.36
C PHE A 374 12.44 -1.99 10.60
N ASP A 375 12.41 -3.32 10.60
CA ASP A 375 13.61 -4.15 10.49
C ASP A 375 13.93 -4.35 9.01
N VAL A 376 15.07 -3.81 8.58
CA VAL A 376 15.46 -3.70 7.17
C VAL A 376 16.77 -4.40 6.87
N ILE A 377 16.93 -4.84 5.62
CA ILE A 377 18.20 -5.25 5.03
C ILE A 377 18.56 -4.23 3.94
N PRO A 378 19.66 -3.45 4.10
CA PRO A 378 20.14 -2.58 3.04
C PRO A 378 20.81 -3.39 1.93
N VAL A 379 20.56 -3.03 0.68
CA VAL A 379 21.27 -3.56 -0.49
C VAL A 379 22.06 -2.42 -1.10
N HIS A 380 23.37 -2.53 -1.05
CA HIS A 380 24.28 -1.59 -1.70
C HIS A 380 24.51 -2.06 -3.14
N THR A 381 24.29 -1.15 -4.09
CA THR A 381 24.44 -1.42 -5.51
C THR A 381 25.42 -0.43 -6.12
N THR A 382 26.42 -0.95 -6.82
CA THR A 382 27.26 -0.16 -7.74
C THR A 382 26.80 -0.46 -9.15
N SER A 383 26.42 0.57 -9.90
CA SER A 383 25.90 0.46 -11.26
C SER A 383 26.87 1.13 -12.23
N THR A 384 27.27 0.42 -13.28
CA THR A 384 28.10 0.95 -14.36
C THR A 384 27.29 0.95 -15.64
N VAL A 385 27.01 2.15 -16.17
CA VAL A 385 26.23 2.35 -17.37
C VAL A 385 27.18 2.70 -18.52
N SER A 386 27.32 1.79 -19.47
CA SER A 386 28.09 1.98 -20.70
C SER A 386 27.15 2.28 -21.85
N SER A 387 27.17 3.52 -22.31
CA SER A 387 26.26 4.05 -23.31
C SER A 387 26.95 4.26 -24.65
N THR A 388 26.28 3.90 -25.73
CA THR A 388 26.76 4.08 -27.11
C THR A 388 25.67 4.73 -27.96
N SER A 389 26.04 5.75 -28.72
CA SER A 389 25.20 6.39 -29.72
C SER A 389 26.03 6.85 -30.93
N ASP A 390 25.37 7.42 -31.93
CA ASP A 390 26.02 8.02 -33.10
C ASP A 390 27.00 9.17 -32.75
N PHE A 391 26.88 9.73 -31.54
CA PHE A 391 27.72 10.83 -31.07
C PHE A 391 28.93 10.38 -30.25
N GLY A 392 29.07 9.08 -29.99
CA GLY A 392 30.17 8.49 -29.26
C GLY A 392 29.72 7.53 -28.16
N SER A 393 30.67 7.14 -27.33
CA SER A 393 30.44 6.24 -26.19
C SER A 393 30.89 6.91 -24.90
N PHE A 394 30.12 6.75 -23.84
CA PHE A 394 30.45 7.24 -22.51
C PHE A 394 30.07 6.20 -21.47
N THR A 395 30.84 6.18 -20.37
CA THR A 395 30.59 5.29 -19.24
C THR A 395 30.45 6.15 -17.99
N THR A 396 29.40 5.92 -17.22
CA THR A 396 29.20 6.53 -15.91
C THR A 396 29.02 5.45 -14.85
N THR A 397 29.36 5.77 -13.61
CA THR A 397 29.21 4.89 -12.46
C THR A 397 28.44 5.61 -11.38
N SER A 398 27.47 4.94 -10.79
CA SER A 398 26.67 5.42 -9.67
C SER A 398 26.65 4.40 -8.55
N GLU A 399 26.34 4.88 -7.34
CA GLU A 399 26.13 4.04 -6.17
C GLU A 399 24.74 4.31 -5.61
N SER A 400 24.03 3.25 -5.25
CA SER A 400 22.74 3.34 -4.57
C SER A 400 22.66 2.38 -3.40
N THR A 401 21.76 2.68 -2.47
CA THR A 401 21.39 1.79 -1.38
C THR A 401 19.87 1.74 -1.30
N ILE A 402 19.32 0.53 -1.23
CA ILE A 402 17.89 0.28 -1.10
C ILE A 402 17.65 -0.50 0.19
N TRP A 403 16.79 -0.01 1.07
CA TRP A 403 16.45 -0.68 2.33
C TRP A 403 15.14 -1.44 2.17
N TYR A 404 15.22 -2.77 2.30
CA TYR A 404 14.07 -3.64 2.16
C TYR A 404 13.57 -4.12 3.52
N ALA A 405 12.26 -4.04 3.74
CA ALA A 405 11.58 -4.67 4.88
C ALA A 405 10.68 -5.82 4.41
N GLU A 406 10.69 -6.90 5.17
CA GLU A 406 9.87 -8.09 4.90
C GLU A 406 8.38 -7.77 5.05
N GLY A 407 7.55 -8.23 4.11
CA GLY A 407 6.12 -7.95 4.03
C GLY A 407 5.78 -6.52 3.62
N VAL A 408 6.78 -5.63 3.53
CA VAL A 408 6.59 -4.23 3.18
C VAL A 408 7.10 -3.96 1.79
N GLY A 409 8.37 -4.21 1.49
CA GLY A 409 8.99 -3.74 0.24
C GLY A 409 10.15 -2.79 0.49
N ILE A 410 10.32 -1.81 -0.40
CA ILE A 410 11.31 -0.75 -0.26
C ILE A 410 10.83 0.25 0.78
N VAL A 411 11.65 0.52 1.80
CA VAL A 411 11.37 1.51 2.86
C VAL A 411 12.11 2.82 2.59
N ARG A 412 13.30 2.72 2.00
CA ARG A 412 14.11 3.88 1.61
C ARG A 412 14.96 3.52 0.40
N LEU A 413 15.24 4.52 -0.42
CA LEU A 413 16.21 4.47 -1.50
C LEU A 413 17.09 5.72 -1.42
N GLU A 414 18.40 5.53 -1.50
CA GLU A 414 19.37 6.60 -1.63
C GLU A 414 20.24 6.29 -2.85
N SER A 415 20.47 7.27 -3.71
CA SER A 415 21.31 7.14 -4.89
C SER A 415 22.22 8.35 -5.00
N SER A 416 23.46 8.12 -5.38
CA SER A 416 24.46 9.15 -5.59
C SER A 416 25.10 8.99 -6.97
N SER A 417 25.11 10.09 -7.72
CA SER A 417 25.75 10.17 -9.03
C SER A 417 26.30 11.58 -9.23
N GLU A 418 27.57 11.67 -9.66
CA GLU A 418 28.22 12.92 -10.07
C GLU A 418 28.04 14.12 -9.10
N GLY A 419 28.03 13.85 -7.79
CA GLY A 419 27.90 14.88 -6.75
C GLY A 419 26.47 15.29 -6.39
N SER A 420 25.47 14.66 -7.01
CA SER A 420 24.05 14.81 -6.65
C SER A 420 23.59 13.58 -5.87
N THR A 421 22.82 13.81 -4.81
CA THR A 421 22.19 12.75 -4.01
C THR A 421 20.68 12.81 -4.17
N TYR A 422 20.10 11.69 -4.57
CA TYR A 422 18.67 11.47 -4.60
C TYR A 422 18.29 10.58 -3.42
N THR A 423 17.24 10.97 -2.70
CA THR A 423 16.69 10.19 -1.58
C THR A 423 15.20 10.06 -1.77
N SER A 424 14.66 8.89 -1.48
CA SER A 424 13.24 8.62 -1.46
C SER A 424 12.92 7.74 -0.26
N GLU A 425 11.91 8.11 0.51
CA GLU A 425 11.45 7.40 1.70
C GLU A 425 9.99 7.00 1.53
N LEU A 426 9.63 5.84 2.09
CA LEU A 426 8.27 5.34 2.07
C LEU A 426 7.39 6.17 3.00
N ASP A 427 6.38 6.81 2.43
CA ASP A 427 5.44 7.63 3.19
C ASP A 427 4.15 6.90 3.55
N ASN A 428 3.77 5.89 2.75
CA ASN A 428 2.58 5.08 2.96
C ASN A 428 2.67 3.80 2.13
N TYR A 429 2.11 2.70 2.62
CA TYR A 429 2.03 1.47 1.85
C TYR A 429 0.79 0.65 2.20
N PHE A 430 0.48 -0.28 1.30
CA PHE A 430 -0.50 -1.32 1.46
C PHE A 430 -0.04 -2.54 0.67
N VAL A 431 0.09 -3.66 1.37
CA VAL A 431 0.37 -4.97 0.76
C VAL A 431 -0.81 -5.88 1.13
N PRO A 432 -1.56 -6.37 0.12
CA PRO A 432 -2.66 -7.32 0.27
C PRO A 432 -2.36 -8.54 1.10
#